data_AF-A0AAV2IS88-F1
#
_entry.id   AF-A0AAV2IS88-F1
#
_cell.length_a   1.000
_cell.length_b   1.000
_cell.length_c   1.000
_cell.angle_alpha   90.00
_cell.angle_beta   90.00
_cell.angle_gamma   90.00
#
_symmetry.space_group_name_H-M   'P 1'
#
loop_
_entity.id
_entity.type
_entity.pdbx_description
1 polymer ?
#
loop_
_entity_poly.entity_id
_entity_poly.type
_entity_poly.pdbx_seq_one_letter_code
_entity_poly.pdbx_strand_id
1 'polypeptide(L)'
;MLVAARAFLARIEQCEPIEIPRCRAMPYNMTQMPNLLHHGTQENARLVFEKFEVLLDQRCSDVLLFLLCSLHVPICAVALQPEAIPPCRSVCEKARAGCEPLMNSYNVSWPDTLECSRLPRYERGVCVSPEAFVKPTQKKKGK
;
A
#
# COMPACT_ATOMS: atom_id res chain seq x y z
N MET A 1 15.29 -28.62 -12.20
CA MET A 1 16.12 -27.56 -11.59
C MET A 1 16.24 -26.32 -12.49
N LEU A 2 16.77 -26.43 -13.72
CA LEU A 2 16.92 -25.28 -14.65
C LEU A 2 15.61 -24.55 -15.00
N VAL A 3 14.51 -25.30 -15.20
CA VAL A 3 13.19 -24.73 -15.54
C VAL A 3 12.60 -23.91 -14.38
N ALA A 4 12.74 -24.40 -13.15
CA ALA A 4 12.29 -23.68 -11.95
C ALA A 4 13.12 -22.40 -11.71
N ALA A 5 14.43 -22.44 -11.95
CA ALA A 5 15.29 -21.25 -11.88
C ALA A 5 14.91 -20.19 -12.92
N ARG A 6 14.59 -20.60 -14.17
CA ARG A 6 14.09 -19.70 -15.21
C ARG A 6 12.74 -19.08 -14.85
N ALA A 7 11.81 -19.87 -14.33
CA ALA A 7 10.50 -19.38 -13.89
C ALA A 7 10.61 -18.40 -12.69
N PHE A 8 11.57 -18.62 -11.79
CA PHE A 8 11.85 -17.71 -10.68
C PHE A 8 12.44 -16.37 -11.16
N LEU A 9 13.42 -16.41 -12.07
CA LEU A 9 14.03 -15.20 -12.64
C LEU A 9 13.02 -14.38 -13.45
N ALA A 10 12.20 -15.02 -14.27
CA ALA A 10 11.13 -14.36 -15.03
C ALA A 10 10.07 -13.70 -14.14
N ARG A 11 9.88 -14.17 -12.90
CA ARG A 11 9.02 -13.52 -11.91
C ARG A 11 9.65 -12.27 -11.32
N ILE A 12 10.96 -12.29 -11.02
CA ILE A 12 11.68 -11.12 -10.51
C ILE A 12 11.69 -9.98 -11.54
N GLU A 13 11.78 -10.31 -12.83
CA GLU A 13 11.66 -9.33 -13.93
C GLU A 13 10.29 -8.63 -13.99
N GLN A 14 9.28 -9.07 -13.21
CA GLN A 14 7.96 -8.40 -13.10
C GLN A 14 7.98 -7.22 -12.12
N CYS A 15 9.06 -7.05 -11.36
CA CYS A 15 9.23 -5.88 -10.50
C CYS A 15 9.68 -4.67 -11.31
N GLU A 16 9.08 -3.52 -11.05
CA GLU A 16 9.47 -2.23 -11.64
C GLU A 16 9.70 -1.15 -10.56
N PRO A 17 10.56 -0.15 -10.80
CA PRO A 17 10.78 0.93 -9.85
C PRO A 17 9.51 1.75 -9.59
N ILE A 18 9.35 2.28 -8.38
CA ILE A 18 8.21 3.14 -8.04
C ILE A 18 8.34 4.51 -8.72
N GLU A 19 7.35 4.86 -9.53
CA GLU A 19 7.32 6.11 -10.28
C GLU A 19 6.45 7.19 -9.61
N ILE A 20 5.44 6.79 -8.82
CA ILE A 20 4.53 7.71 -8.10
C ILE A 20 5.33 8.54 -7.07
N PRO A 21 5.46 9.88 -7.24
CA PRO A 21 6.38 10.69 -6.45
C PRO A 21 6.16 10.61 -4.93
N ARG A 22 4.90 10.69 -4.46
CA ARG A 22 4.56 10.59 -3.03
C ARG A 22 4.95 9.24 -2.41
N CYS A 23 5.01 8.17 -3.21
CA CYS A 23 5.32 6.83 -2.73
C CYS A 23 6.83 6.49 -2.77
N ARG A 24 7.68 7.37 -3.30
CA ARG A 24 9.15 7.15 -3.30
C ARG A 24 9.76 7.12 -1.89
N ALA A 25 9.07 7.66 -0.90
CA ALA A 25 9.48 7.65 0.51
C ALA A 25 9.08 6.35 1.25
N MET A 26 8.43 5.41 0.57
CA MET A 26 8.10 4.11 1.14
C MET A 26 9.38 3.32 1.50
N PRO A 27 9.30 2.38 2.45
CA PRO A 27 10.45 1.57 2.88
C PRO A 27 10.93 0.55 1.83
N TYR A 28 10.28 0.51 0.67
CA TYR A 28 10.63 -0.31 -0.50
C TYR A 28 10.59 0.56 -1.75
N ASN A 29 11.35 0.19 -2.78
CA ASN A 29 11.54 0.97 -4.00
C ASN A 29 11.08 0.27 -5.29
N MET A 30 10.64 -1.00 -5.20
CA MET A 30 10.15 -1.80 -6.31
C MET A 30 8.70 -2.21 -6.07
N THR A 31 7.88 -2.12 -7.11
CA THR A 31 6.47 -2.53 -7.15
C THR A 31 6.24 -3.62 -8.19
N GLN A 32 5.07 -4.26 -8.15
CA GLN A 32 4.57 -5.15 -9.19
C GLN A 32 3.21 -4.66 -9.69
N MET A 33 2.94 -4.89 -10.98
CA MET A 33 1.63 -4.62 -11.60
C MET A 33 0.99 -5.93 -12.10
N PRO A 34 -0.35 -6.04 -12.15
CA PRO A 34 -1.32 -5.04 -11.74
C PRO A 34 -1.33 -4.83 -10.22
N ASN A 35 -1.68 -3.62 -9.79
CA ASN A 35 -1.80 -3.31 -8.37
C ASN A 35 -3.11 -3.87 -7.77
N LEU A 36 -3.32 -3.67 -6.47
CA LEU A 36 -4.50 -4.19 -5.74
C LEU A 36 -5.83 -3.54 -6.14
N LEU A 37 -5.76 -2.48 -6.95
CA LEU A 37 -6.91 -1.80 -7.54
C LEU A 37 -7.08 -2.13 -9.03
N HIS A 38 -6.36 -3.15 -9.52
CA HIS A 38 -6.42 -3.67 -10.88
C HIS A 38 -5.95 -2.68 -11.97
N HIS A 39 -5.18 -1.66 -11.61
CA HIS A 39 -4.49 -0.85 -12.61
C HIS A 39 -3.35 -1.67 -13.22
N GLY A 40 -3.28 -1.74 -14.55
CA GLY A 40 -2.24 -2.48 -15.26
C GLY A 40 -0.89 -1.76 -15.38
N THR A 41 -0.86 -0.44 -15.16
CA THR A 41 0.35 0.40 -15.26
C THR A 41 0.41 1.40 -14.12
N GLN A 42 1.63 1.80 -13.73
CA GLN A 42 1.83 2.85 -12.73
C GLN A 42 1.26 4.21 -13.18
N GLU A 43 1.27 4.50 -14.48
CA GLU A 43 0.67 5.74 -15.00
C GLU A 43 -0.85 5.80 -14.72
N ASN A 44 -1.57 4.71 -14.95
CA ASN A 44 -3.00 4.63 -14.59
C ASN A 44 -3.22 4.72 -13.08
N ALA A 45 -2.34 4.08 -12.29
CA ALA A 45 -2.39 4.16 -10.84
C ALA A 45 -2.13 5.60 -10.34
N ARG A 46 -1.17 6.33 -10.94
CA ARG A 46 -0.82 7.71 -10.61
C ARG A 46 -1.99 8.66 -10.82
N LEU A 47 -2.69 8.56 -11.95
CA LEU A 47 -3.86 9.40 -12.25
C LEU A 47 -4.99 9.24 -11.22
N VAL A 48 -5.17 8.04 -10.66
CA VAL A 48 -6.13 7.81 -9.57
C VAL A 48 -5.57 8.29 -8.23
N PHE A 49 -4.29 8.04 -7.96
CA PHE A 49 -3.61 8.47 -6.74
C PHE A 49 -3.66 9.99 -6.55
N GLU A 50 -3.50 10.76 -7.63
CA GLU A 50 -3.49 12.24 -7.58
C GLU A 50 -4.78 12.85 -7.01
N LYS A 51 -5.89 12.12 -7.07
CA LYS A 51 -7.17 12.55 -6.45
C LYS A 51 -7.10 12.59 -4.92
N PHE A 52 -6.13 11.92 -4.31
CA PHE A 52 -5.93 11.88 -2.87
C PHE A 52 -4.89 12.91 -2.37
N GLU A 53 -4.22 13.65 -3.25
CA GLU A 53 -3.18 14.64 -2.88
C GLU A 53 -3.70 15.66 -1.86
N VAL A 54 -4.88 16.22 -2.11
CA VAL A 54 -5.52 17.17 -1.19
C VAL A 54 -5.76 16.54 0.18
N LEU A 55 -6.26 15.30 0.23
CA LEU A 55 -6.54 14.60 1.48
C LEU A 55 -5.24 14.29 2.24
N LEU A 56 -4.18 13.90 1.53
CA LEU A 56 -2.85 13.67 2.10
C LEU A 56 -2.29 14.95 2.74
N ASP A 57 -2.49 16.11 2.11
CA ASP A 57 -2.01 17.40 2.61
C ASP A 57 -2.74 17.87 3.87
N GLN A 58 -3.98 17.41 4.10
CA GLN A 58 -4.71 17.66 5.35
C GLN A 58 -4.16 16.87 6.54
N ARG A 59 -3.33 15.84 6.30
CA ARG A 59 -2.68 15.03 7.36
C ARG A 59 -3.65 14.48 8.42
N CYS A 60 -4.86 14.13 7.98
CA CYS A 60 -5.91 13.57 8.83
C CYS A 60 -5.55 12.20 9.45
N SER A 61 -4.59 11.49 8.88
CA SER A 61 -4.04 10.25 9.43
C SER A 61 -2.58 10.06 9.05
N ASP A 62 -1.78 9.57 10.00
CA ASP A 62 -0.35 9.27 9.85
C ASP A 62 -0.07 8.03 8.99
N VAL A 63 -1.08 7.18 8.76
CA VAL A 63 -0.96 5.97 7.94
C VAL A 63 -1.65 6.06 6.58
N LEU A 64 -2.27 7.20 6.24
CA LEU A 64 -2.98 7.36 4.97
C LEU A 64 -2.05 7.17 3.76
N LEU A 65 -0.87 7.80 3.76
CA LEU A 65 0.11 7.63 2.67
C LEU A 65 0.52 6.17 2.52
N PHE A 66 0.81 5.50 3.63
CA PHE A 66 1.17 4.08 3.61
C PHE A 66 0.04 3.22 3.03
N LEU A 67 -1.21 3.45 3.44
CA LEU A 67 -2.38 2.75 2.90
C LEU A 67 -2.48 2.93 1.39
N LEU A 68 -2.46 4.18 0.91
CA LEU A 68 -2.63 4.50 -0.50
C LEU A 68 -1.48 3.93 -1.34
N CYS A 69 -0.23 4.08 -0.91
CA CYS A 69 0.92 3.51 -1.60
C CYS A 69 0.90 1.98 -1.60
N SER A 70 0.52 1.34 -0.49
CA SER A 70 0.41 -0.13 -0.42
C SER A 70 -0.66 -0.69 -1.36
N LEU A 71 -1.68 0.12 -1.74
CA LEU A 71 -2.71 -0.27 -2.70
C LEU A 71 -2.32 0.04 -4.16
N HIS A 72 -1.70 1.19 -4.41
CA HIS A 72 -1.40 1.66 -5.76
C HIS A 72 -0.05 1.15 -6.30
N VAL A 73 0.94 0.99 -5.42
CA VAL A 73 2.29 0.50 -5.73
C VAL A 73 2.74 -0.46 -4.62
N PRO A 74 2.10 -1.64 -4.52
CA PRO A 74 2.41 -2.62 -3.47
C PRO A 74 3.87 -3.08 -3.56
N ILE A 75 4.47 -3.47 -2.42
CA ILE A 75 5.82 -4.04 -2.41
C ILE A 75 5.92 -5.22 -3.38
N CYS A 76 6.94 -5.21 -4.25
CA CYS A 76 7.19 -6.37 -5.11
C CYS A 76 7.67 -7.56 -4.28
N ALA A 77 6.81 -8.56 -4.13
CA ALA A 77 7.08 -9.78 -3.35
C ALA A 77 6.91 -11.05 -4.19
N VAL A 78 7.05 -10.95 -5.52
CA VAL A 78 6.95 -12.03 -6.51
C VAL A 78 7.82 -13.26 -6.22
N ALA A 79 8.90 -13.09 -5.46
CA ALA A 79 9.75 -14.18 -4.98
C ALA A 79 9.07 -15.03 -3.89
N LEU A 80 8.12 -14.46 -3.15
CA LEU A 80 7.35 -15.11 -2.09
C LEU A 80 6.00 -15.61 -2.60
N GLN A 81 5.26 -14.76 -3.32
CA GLN A 81 3.96 -15.12 -3.91
C GLN A 81 3.67 -14.26 -5.15
N PRO A 82 2.91 -14.78 -6.13
CA PRO A 82 2.55 -14.02 -7.33
C PRO A 82 1.69 -12.80 -7.03
N GLU A 83 0.73 -12.92 -6.12
CA GLU A 83 -0.24 -11.88 -5.81
C GLU A 83 0.35 -10.80 -4.91
N ALA A 84 -0.01 -9.54 -5.16
CA ALA A 84 0.41 -8.43 -4.33
C ALA A 84 -0.07 -8.59 -2.88
N ILE A 85 0.81 -8.30 -1.92
CA ILE A 85 0.46 -8.38 -0.49
C ILE A 85 -0.35 -7.12 -0.12
N PRO A 86 -1.59 -7.26 0.39
CA PRO A 86 -2.42 -6.12 0.75
C PRO A 86 -2.00 -5.45 2.06
N PRO A 87 -2.37 -4.18 2.29
CA PRO A 87 -2.26 -3.57 3.60
C PRO A 87 -3.19 -4.26 4.60
N CYS A 88 -2.77 -4.33 5.86
CA CYS A 88 -3.61 -4.89 6.91
C CYS A 88 -4.86 -4.03 7.14
N ARG A 89 -5.98 -4.69 7.47
CA ARG A 89 -7.27 -4.02 7.78
C ARG A 89 -7.13 -2.91 8.83
N SER A 90 -6.33 -3.13 9.87
CA SER A 90 -6.08 -2.14 10.93
C SER A 90 -5.49 -0.83 10.42
N VAL A 91 -4.62 -0.89 9.40
CA VAL A 91 -4.06 0.30 8.75
C VAL A 91 -5.16 1.09 8.05
N CYS A 92 -6.03 0.40 7.31
CA CYS A 92 -7.16 1.03 6.64
C CYS A 92 -8.15 1.64 7.63
N GLU A 93 -8.54 0.90 8.66
CA GLU A 93 -9.46 1.37 9.69
C GLU A 93 -8.91 2.62 10.38
N LYS A 94 -7.60 2.67 10.68
CA LYS A 94 -6.93 3.85 11.23
C LYS A 94 -6.91 5.05 10.26
N ALA A 95 -6.66 4.82 8.97
CA ALA A 95 -6.73 5.86 7.95
C ALA A 95 -8.14 6.43 7.81
N ARG A 96 -9.14 5.54 7.68
CA ARG A 96 -10.56 5.88 7.57
C ARG A 96 -11.04 6.65 8.79
N ALA A 97 -10.74 6.20 10.01
CA ALA A 97 -11.14 6.87 11.23
C ALA A 97 -10.63 8.32 11.32
N GLY A 98 -9.42 8.59 10.84
CA GLY A 98 -8.87 9.95 10.81
C GLY A 98 -9.43 10.82 9.68
N CYS A 99 -9.66 10.24 8.50
CA CYS A 99 -9.89 11.01 7.27
C CYS A 99 -11.35 11.04 6.79
N GLU A 100 -12.15 10.01 7.07
CA GLU A 100 -13.57 9.96 6.66
C GLU A 100 -14.41 11.11 7.25
N PRO A 101 -14.26 11.54 8.52
CA PRO A 101 -15.00 12.70 9.04
C PRO A 101 -14.71 13.99 8.26
N LEU A 102 -13.45 14.17 7.86
CA LEU A 102 -13.03 15.32 7.06
C LEU A 102 -13.63 15.26 5.65
N MET A 103 -13.58 14.10 4.98
CA MET A 103 -14.21 13.92 3.67
C MET A 103 -15.72 14.19 3.74
N ASN A 104 -16.39 13.67 4.77
CA ASN A 104 -17.82 13.86 4.98
C ASN A 104 -18.19 15.34 5.17
N SER A 105 -17.32 16.17 5.78
CA SER A 105 -17.56 17.62 5.90
C SER A 105 -17.60 18.37 4.56
N TYR A 106 -17.05 17.75 3.51
CA TYR A 106 -17.11 18.23 2.12
C TYR A 106 -18.12 17.45 1.27
N ASN A 107 -19.03 16.67 1.90
CA ASN A 107 -19.99 15.79 1.23
C ASN A 107 -19.35 14.73 0.31
N VAL A 108 -18.14 14.29 0.63
CA VAL A 108 -17.45 13.20 -0.08
C VAL A 108 -17.39 11.98 0.84
N SER A 109 -17.89 10.84 0.40
CA SER A 109 -17.83 9.60 1.18
C SER A 109 -16.48 8.90 1.03
N TRP A 110 -16.10 8.12 2.04
CA TRP A 110 -14.97 7.19 1.92
C TRP A 110 -15.22 6.21 0.76
N PRO A 111 -14.29 6.07 -0.20
CA PRO A 111 -14.56 5.35 -1.43
C PRO A 111 -14.59 3.83 -1.22
N ASP A 112 -15.47 3.14 -1.96
CA ASP A 112 -15.62 1.68 -1.89
C ASP A 112 -14.34 0.92 -2.25
N THR A 113 -13.46 1.52 -3.06
CA THR A 113 -12.15 0.97 -3.39
C THR A 113 -11.20 0.90 -2.20
N LEU A 114 -11.49 1.67 -1.13
CA LEU A 114 -10.77 1.67 0.14
C LEU A 114 -11.59 1.01 1.27
N GLU A 115 -12.58 0.18 0.94
CA GLU A 115 -13.43 -0.47 1.94
C GLU A 115 -12.63 -1.48 2.79
N CYS A 116 -12.39 -1.13 4.05
CA CYS A 116 -11.48 -1.86 4.94
C CYS A 116 -11.91 -3.30 5.23
N SER A 117 -13.21 -3.59 5.18
CA SER A 117 -13.72 -4.96 5.40
C SER A 117 -13.21 -5.97 4.37
N ARG A 118 -12.77 -5.51 3.17
CA ARG A 118 -12.17 -6.34 2.11
C ARG A 118 -10.72 -6.72 2.38
N LEU A 119 -10.05 -6.04 3.32
CA LEU A 119 -8.65 -6.30 3.66
C LEU A 119 -8.52 -7.39 4.73
N PRO A 120 -7.44 -8.19 4.69
CA PRO A 120 -7.19 -9.23 5.71
C PRO A 120 -6.85 -8.63 7.08
N ARG A 121 -7.15 -9.40 8.12
CA ARG A 121 -6.60 -9.16 9.47
C ARG A 121 -5.28 -9.91 9.61
N TYR A 122 -4.32 -9.32 10.32
CA TYR A 122 -2.98 -9.90 10.52
C TYR A 122 -3.01 -11.33 11.09
N GLU A 123 -3.91 -11.61 12.04
CA GLU A 123 -4.09 -12.94 12.64
C GLU A 123 -4.65 -14.00 11.68
N ARG A 124 -5.20 -13.59 10.53
CA ARG A 124 -5.96 -14.46 9.60
C ARG A 124 -5.44 -14.44 8.17
N GLY A 125 -4.29 -13.82 7.90
CA GLY A 125 -3.72 -13.74 6.56
C GLY A 125 -2.46 -12.90 6.50
N VAL A 126 -1.78 -12.93 5.35
CA VAL A 126 -0.57 -12.16 5.10
C VAL A 126 -0.95 -10.74 4.65
N CYS A 127 -0.45 -9.73 5.36
CA CYS A 127 -0.66 -8.33 5.05
C CYS A 127 0.47 -7.45 5.58
N VAL A 128 0.59 -6.23 5.07
CA VAL A 128 1.63 -5.27 5.48
C VAL A 128 1.09 -4.17 6.38
N SER A 129 1.89 -3.79 7.38
CA SER A 129 1.67 -2.61 8.22
C SER A 129 2.97 -1.79 8.31
N PRO A 130 2.90 -0.49 8.65
CA PRO A 130 4.09 0.35 8.78
C PRO A 130 5.14 -0.22 9.74
N GLU A 131 4.71 -0.86 10.82
CA GLU A 131 5.57 -1.41 11.88
C GLU A 131 6.49 -2.52 11.37
N ALA A 132 6.10 -3.24 10.32
CA ALA A 132 6.93 -4.28 9.69
C ALA A 132 8.23 -3.72 9.09
N PHE A 133 8.29 -2.41 8.84
CA PHE A 133 9.43 -1.74 8.21
C PHE A 133 10.21 -0.82 9.16
N VAL A 134 9.73 -0.63 10.40
CA VAL A 134 10.42 0.16 11.41
C VAL A 134 11.65 -0.63 11.88
N LYS A 135 12.85 -0.10 11.63
CA LYS A 135 14.10 -0.66 12.15
C LYS A 135 14.05 -0.71 13.70
N PRO A 136 14.73 -1.67 14.37
CA PRO A 136 14.65 -1.86 15.84
C PRO A 136 15.07 -0.67 16.71
N THR A 137 15.60 0.40 16.13
CA THR A 137 16.02 1.60 16.84
C THR A 137 14.87 2.60 16.87
N GLN A 138 14.02 2.51 17.89
CA GLN A 138 13.21 3.57 18.56
C GLN A 138 11.94 2.96 19.21
N LYS A 139 12.04 1.82 19.90
CA LYS A 139 11.21 1.64 21.10
C LYS A 139 11.72 2.67 22.11
N LYS A 140 11.15 3.89 22.07
CA LYS A 140 11.31 4.85 23.18
C LYS A 140 10.92 4.08 24.44
N LYS A 141 11.89 3.92 25.34
CA LYS A 141 11.64 3.56 26.74
C LYS A 141 10.69 4.63 27.29
N GLY A 142 9.40 4.33 27.26
CA GLY A 142 8.38 5.06 28.01
C GLY A 142 8.44 4.55 29.44
N LYS A 143 8.98 5.40 30.31
CA LYS A 143 8.83 5.34 31.76
C LYS A 143 7.37 5.55 32.13
#